data_AF-A0A0F9I396-F1
#
_entry.id   AF-A0A0F9I396-F1
#
_cell.length_a   1.000
_cell.length_b   1.000
_cell.length_c   1.000
_cell.angle_alpha   90.00
_cell.angle_beta   90.00
_cell.angle_gamma   90.00
#
_symmetry.space_group_name_H-M   'P 1'
#
loop_
_entity.id
_entity.type
_entity.pdbx_description
1 polymer ?
#
loop_
_entity_poly.entity_id
_entity_poly.type
_entity_poly.pdbx_seq_one_letter_code
_entity_poly.pdbx_strand_id
1 'polypeptide(L)' 'PRVVAEAMYAGAKAIWMQEGIVHEGAARRAREAGLEVVMDRCMMLEHRKLTGG' A
#
# COMPACT_ATOMS: atom_id res chain seq x y z
N PRO A 1 2.73 11.60 5.12
CA PRO A 1 2.85 10.61 6.22
C PRO A 1 4.27 10.04 6.29
N ARG A 2 4.82 9.78 7.50
CA ARG A 2 6.17 9.20 7.67
C ARG A 2 6.27 7.74 7.25
N VAL A 3 5.12 7.05 7.22
CA VAL A 3 4.98 5.63 6.85
C VAL A 3 5.67 5.25 5.53
N VAL A 4 5.76 6.16 4.56
CA VAL A 4 6.46 5.91 3.29
C VAL A 4 7.96 5.78 3.51
N ALA A 5 8.55 6.71 4.26
CA ALA A 5 9.98 6.68 4.56
C ALA A 5 10.34 5.48 5.46
N GLU A 6 9.48 5.16 6.42
CA GLU A 6 9.63 3.99 7.29
C GLU A 6 9.55 2.68 6.49
N ALA A 7 8.61 2.59 5.54
CA ALA A 7 8.50 1.43 4.64
C ALA A 7 9.75 1.25 3.77
N MET A 8 10.30 2.34 3.24
CA MET A 8 11.57 2.30 2.50
C MET A 8 12.72 1.81 3.37
N TYR A 9 12.86 2.35 4.58
CA TYR A 9 13.91 1.95 5.52
C TYR A 9 13.80 0.47 5.94
N ALA A 10 12.57 -0.03 6.08
CA ALA A 10 12.30 -1.43 6.37
C ALA A 10 12.54 -2.35 5.15
N GLY A 11 12.90 -1.82 3.98
CA GLY A 11 13.05 -2.60 2.75
C GLY A 11 11.73 -3.18 2.26
N ALA A 12 10.60 -2.53 2.57
CA ALA A 12 9.30 -2.94 2.08
C ALA A 12 9.28 -2.87 0.54
N LYS A 13 8.47 -3.73 -0.08
CA LYS A 13 8.28 -3.75 -1.54
C LYS A 13 7.00 -3.02 -1.96
N ALA A 14 6.04 -2.95 -1.05
CA ALA A 14 4.73 -2.37 -1.31
C ALA A 14 4.19 -1.65 -0.08
N ILE A 15 3.31 -0.67 -0.32
CA ILE A 15 2.47 -0.04 0.69
C ILE A 15 1.01 -0.35 0.37
N TRP A 16 0.29 -0.85 1.38
CA TRP A 16 -1.14 -1.14 1.30
C TRP A 16 -1.92 -0.22 2.21
N MET A 17 -2.69 0.70 1.64
CA MET A 17 -3.64 1.53 2.38
C MET A 17 -4.99 0.81 2.41
N GLN A 18 -5.44 0.45 3.61
CA GLN A 18 -6.68 -0.31 3.81
C GLN A 18 -7.90 0.44 3.26
N GLU A 19 -9.02 -0.27 3.13
CA GLU A 19 -10.31 0.29 2.74
C GLU A 19 -10.66 1.53 3.58
N GLY A 20 -11.11 2.59 2.90
CA GLY A 20 -11.39 3.90 3.48
C GLY A 20 -10.16 4.79 3.69
N ILE A 21 -8.94 4.29 3.48
CA ILE A 21 -7.71 5.08 3.61
C ILE A 21 -7.20 5.48 2.22
N VAL A 22 -7.38 6.75 1.90
CA VAL A 22 -6.92 7.38 0.65
C VAL A 22 -5.96 8.51 0.96
N HIS A 23 -4.74 8.44 0.41
CA HIS A 23 -3.79 9.55 0.49
C HIS A 23 -2.88 9.62 -0.74
N GLU A 24 -3.32 10.40 -1.75
CA GLU A 24 -2.61 10.53 -3.02
C GLU A 24 -1.18 11.05 -2.89
N GLY A 25 -0.93 12.04 -2.03
CA GLY A 25 0.43 12.53 -1.80
C GLY A 25 1.38 11.52 -1.15
N ALA A 26 0.85 10.53 -0.41
CA ALA A 26 1.64 9.43 0.12
C ALA A 26 1.87 8.36 -0.96
N ALA A 27 0.83 8.04 -1.72
CA ALA A 27 0.90 7.13 -2.86
C ALA A 27 1.92 7.60 -3.90
N ARG A 28 1.92 8.89 -4.26
CA ARG A 28 2.89 9.46 -5.19
C ARG A 28 4.32 9.30 -4.70
N ARG A 29 4.60 9.69 -3.44
CA ARG A 29 5.94 9.54 -2.85
C ARG A 29 6.39 8.08 -2.77
N ALA A 30 5.47 7.16 -2.47
CA ALA A 30 5.77 5.74 -2.42
C ALA A 30 6.13 5.20 -3.81
N ARG A 31 5.37 5.59 -4.85
CA ARG A 31 5.68 5.22 -6.24
C ARG A 31 7.02 5.81 -6.71
N GLU A 32 7.29 7.08 -6.40
CA GLU A 32 8.59 7.73 -6.68
C GLU A 32 9.75 7.03 -5.99
N ALA A 33 9.51 6.45 -4.81
CA ALA A 33 10.46 5.63 -4.07
C ALA A 33 10.58 4.17 -4.58
N GLY A 34 9.87 3.81 -5.64
CA GLY A 34 9.90 2.46 -6.23
C GLY A 34 9.04 1.42 -5.50
N LEU A 35 8.19 1.85 -4.57
CA LEU A 35 7.25 0.95 -3.89
C LEU A 35 5.99 0.75 -4.73
N GLU A 36 5.48 -0.48 -4.75
CA GLU A 36 4.13 -0.74 -5.22
C GLU A 36 3.11 -0.12 -4.26
N VAL A 37 2.00 0.41 -4.81
CA VAL A 37 0.97 1.07 -3.99
C VAL A 37 -0.39 0.49 -4.29
N VAL A 38 -1.00 -0.08 -3.26
CA VAL A 38 -2.43 -0.44 -3.24
C VAL A 38 -3.12 0.51 -2.27
N MET A 39 -4.26 1.05 -2.67
CA MET A 39 -5.01 2.03 -1.89
C MET A 39 -6.50 1.75 -1.95
N ASP A 40 -7.20 2.04 -0.84
CA ASP A 40 -8.63 1.85 -0.68
C ASP A 40 -9.08 0.40 -0.95
N ARG A 41 -8.36 -0.56 -0.39
CA ARG A 41 -8.69 -1.99 -0.52
C ARG A 41 -8.51 -2.74 0.79
N CYS A 42 -9.39 -3.70 1.05
CA CYS A 42 -9.25 -4.62 2.18
C CYS A 42 -8.40 -5.84 1.79
N MET A 43 -7.33 -6.10 2.53
CA MET A 43 -6.40 -7.21 2.22
C MET A 43 -7.10 -8.58 2.25
N MET A 44 -7.99 -8.81 3.21
CA MET A 44 -8.73 -10.07 3.34
C MET A 44 -9.64 -10.32 2.13
N LEU A 45 -10.40 -9.29 1.72
CA LEU A 45 -11.32 -9.42 0.59
C LEU A 45 -10.56 -9.65 -0.71
N GLU A 46 -9.47 -8.92 -0.94
CA GLU A 46 -8.63 -9.11 -2.12
C GLU A 46 -7.94 -10.47 -2.13
N HIS A 47 -7.42 -10.93 -0.99
CA HIS A 47 -6.85 -12.28 -0.89
C HIS A 47 -7.88 -13.35 -1.23
N ARG A 48 -9.07 -13.30 -0.63
CA ARG A 48 -10.16 -14.25 -0.90
C ARG A 48 -10.55 -14.30 -2.38
N LYS A 49 -10.63 -13.14 -3.05
CA LYS A 49 -10.92 -13.06 -4.50
C LYS A 49 -9.85 -13.75 -5.35
N LEU A 50 -8.58 -13.61 -4.97
CA LEU A 50 -7.45 -14.15 -5.73
C LEU A 50 -7.20 -15.63 -5.46
N THR A 51 -7.48 -16.12 -4.24
CA THR A 51 -7.20 -17.50 -3.84
C THR A 51 -8.40 -18.44 -3.91
N GLY A 52 -9.55 -17.95 -4.38
CA GLY A 52 -10.73 -18.78 -4.64
C GLY A 52 -11.66 -19.02 -3.46
N GLY A 53 -11.31 -18.53 -2.25
CA GLY A 53 -12.16 -18.56 -1.05
C GLY A 53 -12.37 -19.93 -0.42
#